data_AF-A0A3N7EN28-F1
#
_entry.id   AF-A0A3N7EN28-F1
#
_cell.length_a   1.000
_cell.length_b   1.000
_cell.length_c   1.000
_cell.angle_alpha   90.00
_cell.angle_beta   90.00
_cell.angle_gamma   90.00
#
_symmetry.space_group_name_H-M   'P 1'
#
loop_
_entity.id
_entity.type
_entity.pdbx_description
1 polymer ?
#
loop_
_entity_poly.entity_id
_entity_poly.type
_entity_poly.pdbx_seq_one_letter_code
_entity_poly.pdbx_strand_id
1 'polypeptide(L)'
;MGIWNAHTSVGNITGSLLAASVLDYGWGWSFIAPGMFIALAGVLVFLFLAAYPEDVGFPCSNVPAARVEAVARDVEAQAQSEGIVEKGKNAPIREGSGVRRSVGLLEACMIPGVLPFAFCLFFAKLVAYTFLYWLPFYLSQTEIGGEYMSVKSAGNLSTLFDVGGIVGGILAGHISDKLRARAITAASFMYAAIPSMLLYRIYGSFSQTMNIVLMMIAGLFINGPYALITTAVSADLGTHSSLRGDSRALATVTAIIDGTGSIGAALGPLLTGFLSTKGWNTVFVMLMLGALIAGLLLSCQVVAEINDKTSKLMRSTSGLQSSEVSPSQPLLSEQR
;
A
#
# COMPACT_ATOMS: atom_id res chain seq x y z
N MET A 1 9.07 1.00 7.76
CA MET A 1 7.82 1.28 7.02
C MET A 1 6.60 0.56 7.58
N GLY A 2 6.67 -0.72 7.96
CA GLY A 2 5.50 -1.45 8.52
C GLY A 2 4.85 -0.80 9.75
N ILE A 3 5.64 -0.27 10.69
CA ILE A 3 5.14 0.48 11.85
C ILE A 3 4.45 1.78 11.41
N TRP A 4 5.01 2.50 10.43
CA TRP A 4 4.42 3.73 9.94
C TRP A 4 3.04 3.46 9.36
N ASN A 5 2.90 2.43 8.52
CA ASN A 5 1.63 2.07 7.90
C ASN A 5 0.53 1.65 8.89
N ALA A 6 0.86 1.38 10.16
CA ALA A 6 -0.14 1.13 11.20
C ALA A 6 -1.09 2.32 11.39
N HIS A 7 -0.70 3.53 10.99
CA HIS A 7 -1.56 4.72 11.05
C HIS A 7 -2.92 4.52 10.36
N THR A 8 -2.97 3.79 9.24
CA THR A 8 -4.20 3.56 8.49
C THR A 8 -5.17 2.70 9.30
N SER A 9 -4.70 1.57 9.84
CA SER A 9 -5.52 0.70 10.68
C SER A 9 -5.90 1.35 12.01
N VAL A 10 -5.01 2.12 12.63
CA VAL A 10 -5.34 2.90 13.85
C VAL A 10 -6.43 3.93 13.54
N GLY A 11 -6.36 4.59 12.39
CA GLY A 11 -7.40 5.51 11.91
C GLY A 11 -8.74 4.80 11.72
N ASN A 12 -8.76 3.65 11.05
CA ASN A 12 -9.96 2.83 10.84
C ASN A 12 -10.61 2.40 12.16
N ILE A 13 -9.81 1.91 13.11
CA ILE A 13 -10.29 1.50 14.45
C ILE A 13 -10.88 2.70 15.18
N THR A 14 -10.12 3.79 15.28
CA THR A 14 -10.53 5.00 16.02
C THR A 14 -11.79 5.61 15.41
N GLY A 15 -11.85 5.72 14.08
CA GLY A 15 -13.02 6.23 13.36
C GLY A 15 -14.26 5.36 13.58
N SER A 16 -14.11 4.04 13.50
CA SER A 16 -15.23 3.10 13.69
C SER A 16 -15.74 3.12 15.12
N LEU A 17 -14.86 3.09 16.12
CA LEU A 17 -15.24 3.13 17.54
C LEU A 17 -15.90 4.47 17.90
N LEU A 18 -15.35 5.59 17.40
CA LEU A 18 -15.93 6.91 17.63
C LEU A 18 -17.32 7.01 17.01
N ALA A 19 -17.49 6.59 15.75
CA ALA A 19 -18.78 6.59 15.07
C ALA A 19 -19.82 5.68 15.75
N ALA A 20 -19.40 4.51 16.25
CA ALA A 20 -20.25 3.56 16.96
C ALA A 20 -20.64 4.05 18.36
N SER A 21 -19.77 4.81 19.05
CA SER A 21 -20.03 5.33 20.39
C SER A 21 -21.15 6.36 20.44
N VAL A 22 -21.33 7.11 19.34
CA VAL A 22 -22.33 8.17 19.23
C VAL A 22 -23.61 7.73 18.51
N LEU A 23 -23.65 6.48 18.02
CA LEU A 23 -24.77 5.95 17.24
C LEU A 23 -26.09 5.95 18.04
N ASP A 24 -26.01 5.77 19.36
CA ASP A 24 -27.17 5.76 20.27
C ASP A 24 -27.86 7.14 20.35
N TYR A 25 -27.14 8.23 20.02
CA TYR A 25 -27.69 9.60 19.99
C TYR A 25 -28.31 9.98 18.64
N GLY A 26 -28.22 9.08 17.65
CA GLY A 26 -28.73 9.27 16.29
C GLY A 26 -27.63 9.17 15.23
N TRP A 27 -27.99 8.64 14.06
CA TRP A 27 -27.05 8.34 12.96
C TRP A 27 -26.26 9.56 12.47
N GLY A 28 -26.82 10.78 12.55
CA GLY A 28 -26.14 12.01 12.14
C GLY A 28 -24.91 12.32 12.98
N TRP A 29 -24.91 11.94 14.27
CA TRP A 29 -23.76 12.15 15.15
C TRP A 29 -22.54 11.32 14.74
N SER A 30 -22.74 10.18 14.10
CA SER A 30 -21.67 9.34 13.54
C SER A 30 -20.90 10.03 12.41
N PHE A 31 -21.41 11.13 11.85
CA PHE A 31 -20.68 12.00 10.93
C PHE A 31 -20.05 13.20 11.63
N ILE A 32 -20.79 13.85 12.53
CA ILE A 32 -20.36 15.09 13.19
C ILE A 32 -19.17 14.82 14.13
N ALA A 33 -19.22 13.79 14.96
CA ALA A 33 -18.18 13.53 15.95
C ALA A 33 -16.82 13.16 15.33
N PRO A 34 -16.74 12.22 14.36
CA PRO A 34 -15.49 11.99 13.62
C PRO A 34 -15.01 13.20 12.83
N GLY A 35 -15.93 13.97 12.22
CA GLY A 35 -15.59 15.19 11.48
C GLY A 35 -14.94 16.25 12.38
N MET A 36 -15.48 16.46 13.58
CA MET A 36 -14.92 17.37 14.58
C MET A 36 -13.53 16.91 15.05
N PHE A 37 -13.35 15.60 15.26
CA PHE A 37 -12.06 15.03 15.63
C PHE A 37 -11.01 15.25 14.55
N ILE A 38 -11.35 15.03 13.28
CA ILE A 38 -10.46 15.28 12.13
C ILE A 38 -10.12 16.77 12.04
N ALA A 39 -11.09 17.67 12.22
CA ALA A 39 -10.86 19.12 12.20
C ALA A 39 -9.88 19.55 13.31
N LEU A 40 -10.06 19.05 14.53
CA LEU A 40 -9.15 19.34 15.64
C LEU A 40 -7.74 18.80 15.38
N ALA A 41 -7.62 17.56 14.90
CA ALA A 41 -6.34 16.98 14.51
C ALA A 41 -5.66 17.82 13.40
N GLY A 42 -6.43 18.31 12.43
CA GLY A 42 -5.95 19.22 11.38
C GLY A 42 -5.42 20.54 11.93
N VAL A 43 -6.08 21.14 12.92
CA VAL A 43 -5.60 22.35 13.60
C VAL A 43 -4.29 22.08 14.33
N LEU A 44 -4.17 20.95 15.02
CA LEU A 44 -2.92 20.57 15.70
C LEU A 44 -1.78 20.38 14.70
N VAL A 45 -2.04 19.68 13.58
CA VAL A 45 -1.04 19.51 12.51
C VAL A 45 -0.64 20.88 11.95
N PHE A 46 -1.59 21.77 11.68
CA PHE A 46 -1.31 23.11 11.17
C PHE A 46 -0.44 23.95 12.12
N LEU A 47 -0.66 23.84 13.43
CA LEU A 47 0.07 24.63 14.43
C LEU A 47 1.44 24.05 14.81
N PHE A 48 1.61 22.73 14.77
CA PHE A 48 2.77 22.05 15.37
C PHE A 48 3.61 21.21 14.40
N LEU A 49 3.11 20.88 13.20
CA LEU A 49 3.89 20.09 12.24
C LEU A 49 4.90 21.00 11.54
N ALA A 50 6.19 20.76 11.80
CA ALA A 50 7.27 21.36 11.02
C ALA A 50 7.16 20.86 9.57
N ALA A 51 7.03 21.80 8.63
CA ALA A 51 6.89 21.48 7.20
C ALA A 51 8.19 20.87 6.64
N TYR A 52 9.33 21.29 7.17
CA TYR A 52 10.65 20.92 6.70
C TYR A 52 11.52 20.39 7.85
N PRO A 53 12.24 19.27 7.68
CA PRO A 53 13.17 18.78 8.68
C PRO A 53 14.25 19.81 9.04
N GLU A 54 14.56 20.72 8.12
CA GLU A 54 15.47 21.86 8.30
C GLU A 54 14.99 22.81 9.40
N ASP A 55 13.67 23.02 9.53
CA ASP A 55 13.06 23.90 10.55
C ASP A 55 13.29 23.38 11.97
N VAL A 56 13.63 22.09 12.10
CA VAL A 56 13.88 21.39 13.37
C VAL A 56 15.37 21.06 13.54
N GLY A 57 16.25 21.60 12.68
CA GLY A 57 17.69 21.46 12.77
C GLY A 57 18.26 20.15 12.21
N PHE A 58 17.49 19.39 11.42
CA PHE A 58 18.02 18.24 10.70
C PHE A 58 18.68 18.68 9.39
N PRO A 59 19.87 18.14 9.04
CA PRO A 59 20.57 18.51 7.83
C PRO A 59 19.85 18.02 6.57
N CYS A 60 19.73 18.90 5.57
CA CYS A 60 19.18 18.57 4.27
C CYS A 60 20.02 17.46 3.61
N SER A 61 19.41 16.31 3.29
CA SER A 61 20.12 15.18 2.68
C SER A 61 20.47 15.51 1.23
N ASN A 62 21.62 16.15 0.96
CA ASN A 62 22.31 16.33 -0.33
C ASN A 62 21.45 16.50 -1.60
N VAL A 63 20.27 17.12 -1.49
CA VAL A 63 19.43 17.48 -2.63
C VAL A 63 19.73 18.95 -2.93
N PRO A 64 20.14 19.32 -4.16
CA PRO A 64 20.46 20.71 -4.48
C PRO A 64 19.29 21.62 -4.12
N ALA A 65 19.54 22.71 -3.38
CA ALA A 65 18.52 23.65 -2.88
C ALA A 65 17.53 24.12 -3.97
N ALA A 66 18.01 24.27 -5.21
CA ALA A 66 17.19 24.60 -6.38
C ALA A 66 16.06 23.58 -6.69
N ARG A 67 16.19 22.32 -6.25
CA ARG A 67 15.20 21.26 -6.46
C ARG A 67 14.08 21.31 -5.41
N VAL A 68 14.38 21.72 -4.19
CA VAL A 68 13.40 21.85 -3.09
C VAL A 68 12.50 23.06 -3.34
N GLU A 69 13.09 24.21 -3.69
CA GLU A 69 12.32 25.42 -4.05
C GLU A 69 11.45 25.25 -5.30
N ALA A 70 11.86 24.40 -6.25
CA ALA A 70 11.05 24.10 -7.43
C ALA A 70 9.85 23.21 -7.10
N VAL A 71 10.02 22.22 -6.21
CA VAL A 71 8.91 21.36 -5.77
C VAL A 71 7.93 22.13 -4.87
N ALA A 72 8.41 22.98 -3.96
CA ALA A 72 7.57 23.81 -3.11
C ALA A 72 6.71 24.78 -3.94
N ARG A 73 7.32 25.47 -4.92
CA ARG A 73 6.60 26.36 -5.84
C ARG A 73 5.60 25.62 -6.75
N ASP A 74 5.94 24.41 -7.20
CA ASP A 74 5.04 23.60 -8.04
C ASP A 74 3.79 23.14 -7.25
N VAL A 75 3.92 22.80 -5.95
CA VAL A 75 2.79 22.42 -5.07
C VAL A 75 1.88 23.61 -4.78
N GLU A 76 2.44 24.79 -4.47
CA GLU A 76 1.65 26.01 -4.27
C GLU A 76 0.92 26.45 -5.56
N ALA A 77 1.56 26.31 -6.73
CA ALA A 77 0.96 26.62 -8.02
C ALA A 77 -0.17 25.64 -8.40
N GLN A 78 -0.04 24.36 -8.07
CA GLN A 78 -1.11 23.37 -8.29
C GLN A 78 -2.31 23.60 -7.35
N ALA A 79 -2.07 23.98 -6.09
CA ALA A 79 -3.14 24.31 -5.14
C ALA A 79 -3.95 25.55 -5.56
N GLN A 80 -3.33 26.52 -6.24
CA GLN A 80 -4.02 27.68 -6.79
C GLN A 80 -4.80 27.38 -8.08
N SER A 81 -4.44 26.31 -8.82
CA SER A 81 -5.09 25.97 -10.09
C SER A 81 -6.44 25.24 -9.93
N GLU A 82 -6.75 24.65 -8.78
CA GLU A 82 -8.02 23.95 -8.56
C GLU A 82 -9.21 24.91 -8.31
N GLY A 83 -8.97 26.22 -8.24
CA GLY A 83 -9.98 27.23 -7.91
C GLY A 83 -10.60 28.02 -9.07
N ILE A 84 -10.15 27.88 -10.33
CA ILE A 84 -10.64 28.74 -11.43
C ILE A 84 -10.93 27.92 -12.69
N VAL A 85 -12.20 27.61 -12.89
CA VAL A 85 -12.77 27.19 -14.17
C VAL A 85 -13.25 28.44 -14.92
N GLU A 86 -12.47 28.93 -15.90
CA GLU A 86 -12.93 29.33 -17.26
C GLU A 86 -11.89 30.14 -18.06
N LYS A 87 -11.78 29.76 -19.35
CA LYS A 87 -11.48 30.53 -20.59
C LYS A 87 -10.39 31.62 -20.61
N GLY A 88 -9.43 31.43 -21.52
CA GLY A 88 -8.73 32.54 -22.19
C GLY A 88 -7.70 32.10 -23.22
N LYS A 89 -7.95 32.39 -24.50
CA LYS A 89 -7.08 32.15 -25.68
C LYS A 89 -5.80 33.01 -25.67
N ASN A 90 -4.73 32.44 -26.23
CA ASN A 90 -3.59 33.02 -26.97
C ASN A 90 -2.77 34.17 -26.34
N ALA A 91 -1.52 33.86 -25.95
CA ALA A 91 -0.38 34.76 -26.06
C ALA A 91 0.93 33.93 -26.16
N PRO A 92 2.00 34.45 -26.81
CA PRO A 92 3.03 33.63 -27.45
C PRO A 92 4.08 33.11 -26.45
N ILE A 93 4.57 31.91 -26.75
CA ILE A 93 5.62 31.20 -26.00
C ILE A 93 6.94 31.95 -26.21
N ARG A 94 7.45 32.56 -25.14
CA ARG A 94 8.86 32.95 -25.03
C ARG A 94 9.65 31.72 -24.59
N GLU A 95 10.50 31.24 -25.50
CA GLU A 95 11.56 30.26 -25.23
C GLU A 95 12.52 30.78 -24.15
N GLY A 96 12.88 29.93 -23.18
CA GLY A 96 13.95 30.24 -22.23
C GLY A 96 13.83 29.66 -20.83
N SER A 97 13.68 28.34 -20.68
CA SER A 97 14.33 27.54 -19.62
C SER A 97 14.01 26.06 -19.87
N GLY A 98 14.97 25.16 -19.65
CA GLY A 98 14.84 23.75 -20.00
C GLY A 98 13.61 23.11 -19.36
N VAL A 99 12.55 22.94 -20.15
CA VAL A 99 11.35 22.21 -19.78
C VAL A 99 11.78 20.75 -19.60
N ARG A 100 12.09 20.36 -18.35
CA ARG A 100 12.17 18.95 -17.96
C ARG A 100 10.80 18.34 -18.26
N ARG A 101 10.73 17.62 -19.38
CA ARG A 101 9.55 16.99 -19.94
C ARG A 101 8.94 16.08 -18.86
N SER A 102 7.77 16.44 -18.34
CA SER A 102 7.00 15.53 -17.49
C SER A 102 6.69 14.28 -18.32
N VAL A 103 6.99 13.10 -17.77
CA VAL A 103 6.61 11.83 -18.40
C VAL A 103 5.10 11.80 -18.55
N GLY A 104 4.60 11.57 -19.77
CA GLY A 104 3.17 11.49 -20.03
C GLY A 104 2.55 10.28 -19.32
N LEU A 105 1.27 10.34 -18.97
CA LEU A 105 0.59 9.25 -18.26
C LEU A 105 0.70 7.90 -18.99
N LEU A 106 0.59 7.91 -20.32
CA LEU A 106 0.73 6.72 -21.15
C LEU A 106 2.17 6.16 -21.15
N GLU A 107 3.16 7.06 -21.21
CA GLU A 107 4.58 6.70 -21.16
C GLU A 107 4.95 6.10 -19.80
N ALA A 108 4.40 6.66 -18.71
CA ALA A 108 4.56 6.13 -17.35
C ALA A 108 3.89 4.76 -17.17
N CYS A 109 2.73 4.53 -17.80
CA CYS A 109 2.08 3.21 -17.82
C CYS A 109 2.89 2.14 -18.58
N MET A 110 3.66 2.54 -19.60
CA MET A 110 4.49 1.61 -20.39
C MET A 110 5.80 1.25 -19.70
N ILE A 111 6.11 1.84 -18.53
CA ILE A 111 7.30 1.49 -17.77
C ILE A 111 7.17 0.04 -17.27
N PRO A 112 8.17 -0.82 -17.51
CA PRO A 112 8.16 -2.22 -17.08
C PRO A 112 7.91 -2.33 -15.58
N GLY A 113 6.93 -3.15 -15.20
CA GLY A 113 6.57 -3.41 -13.80
C GLY A 113 5.47 -2.52 -13.24
N VAL A 114 5.22 -1.32 -13.79
CA VAL A 114 4.20 -0.40 -13.25
C VAL A 114 2.80 -0.99 -13.33
N LEU A 115 2.39 -1.52 -14.49
CA LEU A 115 1.06 -2.12 -14.66
C LEU A 115 0.85 -3.36 -13.77
N PRO A 116 1.77 -4.36 -13.71
CA PRO A 116 1.67 -5.46 -12.76
C PRO A 116 1.47 -5.01 -11.31
N PHE A 117 2.22 -3.99 -10.85
CA PHE A 117 2.06 -3.45 -9.50
C PHE A 117 0.74 -2.71 -9.31
N ALA A 118 0.31 -1.92 -10.29
CA ALA A 118 -0.96 -1.20 -10.26
C ALA A 118 -2.15 -2.16 -10.16
N PHE A 119 -2.19 -3.20 -11.00
CA PHE A 119 -3.24 -4.23 -10.94
C PHE A 119 -3.13 -5.12 -9.70
N CYS A 120 -1.93 -5.41 -9.22
CA CYS A 120 -1.77 -6.08 -7.93
C CYS A 120 -2.39 -5.26 -6.79
N LEU A 121 -2.06 -3.97 -6.71
CA LEU A 121 -2.59 -3.07 -5.68
C LEU A 121 -4.11 -2.89 -5.82
N PHE A 122 -4.63 -2.86 -7.05
CA PHE A 122 -6.07 -2.89 -7.32
C PHE A 122 -6.76 -4.06 -6.62
N PHE A 123 -6.31 -5.29 -6.87
CA PHE A 123 -6.95 -6.47 -6.30
C PHE A 123 -6.69 -6.59 -4.79
N ALA A 124 -5.50 -6.19 -4.31
CA ALA A 124 -5.20 -6.17 -2.88
C ALA A 124 -6.09 -5.18 -2.12
N LYS A 125 -6.22 -3.92 -2.60
CA LYS A 125 -7.12 -2.92 -2.01
C LYS A 125 -8.59 -3.34 -2.16
N LEU A 126 -8.98 -3.95 -3.28
CA LEU A 126 -10.34 -4.49 -3.49
C LEU A 126 -10.72 -5.46 -2.37
N VAL A 127 -9.84 -6.43 -2.07
CA VAL A 127 -10.09 -7.41 -1.00
C VAL A 127 -10.11 -6.74 0.37
N ALA A 128 -9.07 -5.94 0.69
CA ALA A 128 -8.95 -5.28 1.98
C ALA A 128 -10.12 -4.35 2.30
N TYR A 129 -10.52 -3.49 1.37
CA TYR A 129 -11.57 -2.50 1.57
C TYR A 129 -12.96 -3.14 1.57
N THR A 130 -13.14 -4.24 0.85
CA THR A 130 -14.38 -5.02 0.97
C THR A 130 -14.56 -5.54 2.38
N PHE A 131 -13.52 -6.15 2.96
CA PHE A 131 -13.56 -6.56 4.37
C PHE A 131 -13.79 -5.36 5.27
N LEU A 132 -13.02 -4.28 5.12
CA LEU A 132 -13.15 -3.10 5.97
C LEU A 132 -14.60 -2.57 6.06
N TYR A 133 -15.28 -2.42 4.92
CA TYR A 133 -16.62 -1.82 4.90
C TYR A 133 -17.77 -2.80 5.08
N TRP A 134 -17.64 -4.04 4.59
CA TRP A 134 -18.74 -5.01 4.63
C TRP A 134 -18.66 -6.01 5.77
N LEU A 135 -17.51 -6.13 6.47
CA LEU A 135 -17.37 -7.02 7.61
C LEU A 135 -18.31 -6.70 8.78
N PRO A 136 -18.54 -5.43 9.19
CA PRO A 136 -19.53 -5.13 10.22
C PRO A 136 -20.93 -5.63 9.83
N PHE A 137 -21.32 -5.41 8.57
CA PHE A 137 -22.61 -5.84 8.05
C PHE A 137 -22.70 -7.37 7.98
N TYR A 138 -21.66 -8.04 7.48
CA TYR A 138 -21.54 -9.50 7.46
C TYR A 138 -21.72 -10.11 8.85
N LEU A 139 -21.04 -9.56 9.86
CA LEU A 139 -21.11 -10.01 11.25
C LEU A 139 -22.50 -9.82 11.85
N SER A 140 -23.21 -8.74 11.49
CA SER A 140 -24.59 -8.51 11.93
C SER A 140 -25.62 -9.43 11.27
N GLN A 141 -25.32 -9.93 10.07
CA GLN A 141 -26.21 -10.81 9.29
C GLN A 141 -25.88 -12.30 9.41
N THR A 142 -24.77 -12.65 10.05
CA THR A 142 -24.33 -14.03 10.21
C THR A 142 -24.53 -14.45 11.64
N GLU A 143 -25.19 -15.59 11.84
CA GLU A 143 -25.32 -16.23 13.15
C GLU A 143 -23.94 -16.73 13.62
N ILE A 144 -23.48 -16.25 14.76
CA ILE A 144 -22.18 -16.62 15.35
C ILE A 144 -22.44 -17.24 16.71
N GLY A 145 -22.15 -18.53 16.86
CA GLY A 145 -22.37 -19.25 18.11
C GLY A 145 -23.84 -19.39 18.52
N GLY A 146 -24.76 -19.33 17.56
CA GLY A 146 -26.20 -19.46 17.80
C GLY A 146 -26.95 -18.13 17.99
N GLU A 147 -26.25 -16.99 17.93
CA GLU A 147 -26.84 -15.67 18.16
C GLU A 147 -26.48 -14.67 17.06
N TYR A 148 -27.40 -13.73 16.81
CA TYR A 148 -27.16 -12.57 15.95
C TYR A 148 -26.66 -11.41 16.81
N MET A 149 -25.58 -10.78 16.39
CA MET A 149 -25.01 -9.63 17.08
C MET A 149 -25.68 -8.32 16.66
N SER A 150 -25.80 -7.39 17.60
CA SER A 150 -26.25 -6.03 17.30
C SER A 150 -25.30 -5.32 16.32
N VAL A 151 -25.80 -4.34 15.57
CA VAL A 151 -24.99 -3.53 14.63
C VAL A 151 -23.81 -2.85 15.35
N LYS A 152 -24.02 -2.37 16.58
CA LYS A 152 -22.97 -1.75 17.41
C LYS A 152 -21.90 -2.76 17.80
N SER A 153 -22.30 -3.94 18.27
CA SER A 153 -21.37 -5.03 18.62
C SER A 153 -20.59 -5.52 17.41
N ALA A 154 -21.26 -5.67 16.26
CA ALA A 154 -20.63 -6.09 15.01
C ALA A 154 -19.60 -5.07 14.51
N GLY A 155 -19.90 -3.77 14.58
CA GLY A 155 -18.97 -2.68 14.27
C GLY A 155 -17.76 -2.63 15.20
N ASN A 156 -17.96 -2.85 16.50
CA ASN A 156 -16.85 -2.96 17.45
C ASN A 156 -16.00 -4.21 17.17
N LEU A 157 -16.64 -5.35 16.91
CA LEU A 157 -15.98 -6.61 16.66
C LEU A 157 -15.14 -6.56 15.37
N SER A 158 -15.65 -5.96 14.29
CA SER A 158 -14.94 -5.83 13.01
C SER A 158 -13.62 -5.05 13.12
N THR A 159 -13.46 -4.17 14.12
CA THR A 159 -12.19 -3.46 14.34
C THR A 159 -11.01 -4.40 14.62
N LEU A 160 -11.27 -5.62 15.10
CA LEU A 160 -10.23 -6.63 15.31
C LEU A 160 -9.61 -7.12 13.99
N PHE A 161 -10.30 -6.97 12.86
CA PHE A 161 -9.70 -7.18 11.53
C PHE A 161 -8.54 -6.20 11.29
N ASP A 162 -8.73 -4.92 11.61
CA ASP A 162 -7.67 -3.91 11.52
C ASP A 162 -6.55 -4.15 12.53
N VAL A 163 -6.85 -4.67 13.72
CA VAL A 163 -5.82 -5.11 14.70
C VAL A 163 -4.95 -6.21 14.10
N GLY A 164 -5.57 -7.22 13.50
CA GLY A 164 -4.86 -8.25 12.73
C GLY A 164 -4.00 -7.63 11.62
N GLY A 165 -4.52 -6.61 10.95
CA GLY A 165 -3.81 -5.86 9.92
C GLY A 165 -2.60 -5.08 10.41
N ILE A 166 -2.63 -4.50 11.62
CA ILE A 166 -1.46 -3.85 12.24
C ILE A 166 -0.36 -4.88 12.44
N VAL A 167 -0.70 -6.02 13.05
CA VAL A 167 0.26 -7.12 13.27
C VAL A 167 0.81 -7.62 11.95
N GLY A 168 -0.06 -7.81 10.95
CA GLY A 168 0.32 -8.22 9.60
C GLY A 168 1.24 -7.23 8.90
N GLY A 169 0.96 -5.94 8.95
CA GLY A 169 1.79 -4.91 8.33
C GLY A 169 3.18 -4.81 8.96
N ILE A 170 3.27 -4.92 10.28
CA ILE A 170 4.55 -4.94 11.00
C ILE A 170 5.33 -6.22 10.65
N LEU A 171 4.68 -7.39 10.72
CA LEU A 171 5.32 -8.67 10.44
C LEU A 171 5.78 -8.77 8.99
N ALA A 172 4.94 -8.36 8.05
CA ALA A 172 5.24 -8.35 6.63
C ALA A 172 6.41 -7.38 6.33
N GLY A 173 6.42 -6.19 6.94
CA GLY A 173 7.56 -5.27 6.91
C GLY A 173 8.85 -5.90 7.40
N HIS A 174 8.81 -6.52 8.58
CA HIS A 174 9.97 -7.16 9.20
C HIS A 174 10.52 -8.34 8.39
N ILE A 175 9.65 -9.24 7.91
CA ILE A 175 10.02 -10.39 7.07
C ILE A 175 10.64 -9.90 5.75
N SER A 176 10.00 -8.92 5.12
CA SER A 176 10.46 -8.32 3.88
C SER A 176 11.86 -7.72 4.01
N ASP A 177 12.11 -6.97 5.09
CA ASP A 177 13.40 -6.34 5.35
C ASP A 177 14.49 -7.37 5.64
N LYS A 178 14.17 -8.44 6.41
CA LYS A 178 15.11 -9.54 6.70
C LYS A 178 15.50 -10.34 5.47
N LEU A 179 14.52 -10.73 4.64
CA LEU A 179 14.77 -11.50 3.44
C LEU A 179 15.31 -10.64 2.28
N ARG A 180 15.25 -9.31 2.43
CA ARG A 180 15.43 -8.33 1.36
C ARG A 180 14.61 -8.72 0.13
N ALA A 181 13.41 -9.25 0.35
CA ALA A 181 12.60 -9.94 -0.65
C ALA A 181 11.13 -9.52 -0.52
N ARG A 182 10.80 -8.39 -1.14
CA ARG A 182 9.53 -7.68 -0.93
C ARG A 182 8.41 -8.35 -1.71
N ALA A 183 8.68 -8.70 -2.96
CA ALA A 183 7.71 -9.38 -3.81
C ALA A 183 7.38 -10.78 -3.26
N ILE A 184 8.40 -11.51 -2.78
CA ILE A 184 8.20 -12.84 -2.16
C ILE A 184 7.30 -12.72 -0.94
N THR A 185 7.61 -11.80 -0.03
CA THR A 185 6.84 -11.63 1.21
C THR A 185 5.38 -11.24 0.92
N ALA A 186 5.17 -10.28 0.01
CA ALA A 186 3.82 -9.87 -0.39
C ALA A 186 3.04 -11.00 -1.07
N ALA A 187 3.67 -11.76 -1.98
CA ALA A 187 3.05 -12.89 -2.65
C ALA A 187 2.66 -14.00 -1.65
N SER A 188 3.56 -14.34 -0.72
CA SER A 188 3.29 -15.35 0.31
C SER A 188 2.09 -14.96 1.18
N PHE A 189 2.00 -13.70 1.60
CA PHE A 189 0.86 -13.22 2.39
C PHE A 189 -0.44 -13.22 1.57
N MET A 190 -0.40 -12.78 0.30
CA MET A 190 -1.58 -12.82 -0.58
C MET A 190 -2.08 -14.25 -0.82
N TYR A 191 -1.18 -15.21 -1.02
CA TYR A 191 -1.58 -16.62 -1.14
C TYR A 191 -2.12 -17.18 0.16
N ALA A 192 -1.57 -16.80 1.31
CA ALA A 192 -2.07 -17.20 2.63
C ALA A 192 -3.43 -16.56 2.98
N ALA A 193 -3.78 -15.42 2.38
CA ALA A 193 -5.09 -14.81 2.54
C ALA A 193 -6.23 -15.71 2.02
N ILE A 194 -5.99 -16.50 0.97
CA ILE A 194 -6.99 -17.41 0.37
C ILE A 194 -7.47 -18.48 1.36
N PRO A 195 -6.61 -19.36 1.92
CA PRO A 195 -7.03 -20.33 2.91
C PRO A 195 -7.53 -19.65 4.19
N SER A 196 -7.00 -18.48 4.56
CA SER A 196 -7.51 -17.72 5.71
C SER A 196 -8.96 -17.29 5.54
N MET A 197 -9.33 -16.78 4.36
CA MET A 197 -10.72 -16.40 4.04
C MET A 197 -11.64 -17.62 4.00
N LEU A 198 -11.15 -18.74 3.45
CA LEU A 198 -11.90 -20.00 3.42
C LEU A 198 -12.17 -20.52 4.83
N LEU A 199 -11.15 -20.55 5.69
CA LEU A 199 -11.28 -20.97 7.09
C LEU A 199 -12.22 -20.05 7.86
N TYR A 200 -12.11 -18.73 7.67
CA TYR A 200 -13.04 -17.76 8.27
C TYR A 200 -14.48 -18.01 7.82
N ARG A 201 -14.70 -18.34 6.54
CA ARG A 201 -16.05 -18.62 6.03
C ARG A 201 -16.66 -19.91 6.58
N ILE A 202 -15.86 -20.98 6.70
CA ILE A 202 -16.34 -22.30 7.15
C ILE A 202 -16.51 -22.33 8.68
N TYR A 203 -15.54 -21.81 9.42
CA TYR A 203 -15.47 -21.98 10.89
C TYR A 203 -15.79 -20.71 11.68
N GLY A 204 -15.88 -19.55 11.02
CA GLY A 204 -16.12 -18.27 11.70
C GLY A 204 -17.50 -18.13 12.36
N SER A 205 -18.48 -18.97 12.01
CA SER A 205 -19.81 -18.97 12.65
C SER A 205 -19.92 -19.91 13.85
N PHE A 206 -18.94 -20.79 14.10
CA PHE A 206 -19.05 -21.82 15.14
C PHE A 206 -19.02 -21.24 16.55
N SER A 207 -18.17 -20.24 16.81
CA SER A 207 -18.10 -19.55 18.11
C SER A 207 -17.52 -18.16 17.95
N GLN A 208 -17.82 -17.28 18.90
CA GLN A 208 -17.30 -15.91 18.90
C GLN A 208 -15.77 -15.88 18.98
N THR A 209 -15.16 -16.76 19.77
CA THR A 209 -13.69 -16.87 19.88
C THR A 209 -13.07 -17.29 18.56
N MET A 210 -13.64 -18.29 17.87
CA MET A 210 -13.16 -18.70 16.54
C MET A 210 -13.32 -17.57 15.52
N ASN A 211 -14.44 -16.84 15.56
CA ASN A 211 -14.64 -15.67 14.72
C ASN A 211 -13.54 -14.63 14.92
N ILE A 212 -13.26 -14.24 16.18
CA ILE A 212 -12.23 -13.27 16.53
C ILE A 212 -10.85 -13.71 16.02
N VAL A 213 -10.45 -14.94 16.32
CA VAL A 213 -9.13 -15.46 15.94
C VAL A 213 -8.97 -15.51 14.43
N LEU A 214 -9.93 -16.10 13.72
CA LEU A 214 -9.88 -16.23 12.26
C LEU A 214 -9.98 -14.88 11.55
N MET A 215 -10.75 -13.93 12.10
CA MET A 215 -10.84 -12.55 11.58
C MET A 215 -9.52 -11.80 11.74
N MET A 216 -8.83 -11.93 12.89
CA MET A 216 -7.49 -11.35 13.07
C MET A 216 -6.47 -11.99 12.11
N ILE A 217 -6.53 -13.31 11.90
CA ILE A 217 -5.65 -14.00 10.94
C ILE A 217 -5.94 -13.52 9.50
N ALA A 218 -7.22 -13.36 9.14
CA ALA A 218 -7.61 -12.80 7.85
C ALA A 218 -7.09 -11.37 7.69
N GLY A 219 -7.24 -10.52 8.71
CA GLY A 219 -6.69 -9.16 8.73
C GLY A 219 -5.18 -9.14 8.54
N LEU A 220 -4.46 -10.04 9.21
CA LEU A 220 -3.00 -10.19 9.10
C LEU A 220 -2.58 -10.45 7.65
N PHE A 221 -3.19 -11.43 6.99
CA PHE A 221 -2.81 -11.82 5.63
C PHE A 221 -3.36 -10.91 4.53
N ILE A 222 -4.46 -10.21 4.77
CA ILE A 222 -5.08 -9.30 3.78
C ILE A 222 -4.46 -7.90 3.85
N ASN A 223 -4.36 -7.30 5.04
CA ASN A 223 -3.84 -5.93 5.18
C ASN A 223 -2.31 -5.88 5.14
N GLY A 224 -1.61 -6.95 5.55
CA GLY A 224 -0.15 -7.04 5.48
C GLY A 224 0.45 -6.78 4.08
N PRO A 225 0.04 -7.50 3.02
CA PRO A 225 0.55 -7.29 1.67
C PRO A 225 0.09 -5.94 1.10
N TYR A 226 -1.13 -5.48 1.39
CA TYR A 226 -1.58 -4.14 1.04
C TYR A 226 -0.64 -3.05 1.61
N ALA A 227 -0.30 -3.16 2.90
CA ALA A 227 0.64 -2.26 3.58
C ALA A 227 2.03 -2.28 2.93
N LEU A 228 2.55 -3.49 2.66
CA LEU A 228 3.85 -3.68 2.03
C LEU A 228 3.89 -3.09 0.62
N ILE A 229 2.90 -3.40 -0.22
CA ILE A 229 2.87 -2.95 -1.62
C ILE A 229 2.81 -1.42 -1.64
N THR A 230 1.92 -0.81 -0.87
CA THR A 230 1.73 0.65 -0.88
C THR A 230 2.97 1.40 -0.41
N THR A 231 3.66 0.90 0.62
CA THR A 231 4.79 1.62 1.24
C THR A 231 6.15 1.25 0.65
N ALA A 232 6.41 -0.04 0.43
CA ALA A 232 7.73 -0.51 0.01
C ALA A 232 7.93 -0.39 -1.51
N VAL A 233 6.89 -0.63 -2.33
CA VAL A 233 7.01 -0.52 -3.79
C VAL A 233 7.15 0.93 -4.23
N SER A 234 6.42 1.85 -3.60
CA SER A 234 6.59 3.29 -3.84
C SER A 234 8.02 3.76 -3.49
N ALA A 235 8.59 3.25 -2.40
CA ALA A 235 9.98 3.52 -2.03
C ALA A 235 10.98 2.92 -3.03
N ASP A 236 10.75 1.68 -3.50
CA ASP A 236 11.65 1.01 -4.45
C ASP A 236 11.62 1.63 -5.84
N LEU A 237 10.43 1.99 -6.33
CA LEU A 237 10.28 2.69 -7.61
C LEU A 237 11.07 3.99 -7.62
N GLY A 238 11.16 4.69 -6.48
CA GLY A 238 11.99 5.90 -6.35
C GLY A 238 13.49 5.65 -6.50
N THR A 239 13.94 4.42 -6.29
CA THR A 239 15.35 4.01 -6.42
C THR A 239 15.66 3.30 -7.75
N HIS A 240 14.64 2.92 -8.52
CA HIS A 240 14.79 2.17 -9.77
C HIS A 240 15.61 2.96 -10.80
N SER A 241 16.54 2.31 -11.52
CA SER A 241 17.47 2.98 -12.45
C SER A 241 16.78 3.84 -13.50
N SER A 242 15.61 3.42 -13.97
CA SER A 242 14.79 4.17 -14.95
C SER A 242 14.09 5.42 -14.40
N LEU A 243 13.97 5.54 -13.07
CA LEU A 243 13.26 6.63 -12.38
C LEU A 243 14.16 7.41 -11.42
N ARG A 244 15.39 6.93 -11.21
CA ARG A 244 16.36 7.48 -10.27
C ARG A 244 16.78 8.87 -10.70
N GLY A 245 16.36 9.88 -9.95
CA GLY A 245 16.69 11.27 -10.20
C GLY A 245 15.61 12.05 -10.95
N ASP A 246 14.56 11.41 -11.47
CA ASP A 246 13.39 12.07 -12.04
C ASP A 246 12.18 11.98 -11.09
N SER A 247 12.06 12.98 -10.23
CA SER A 247 10.98 13.06 -9.24
C SER A 247 9.61 13.24 -9.89
N ARG A 248 9.53 13.79 -11.11
CA ARG A 248 8.25 13.94 -11.83
C ARG A 248 7.79 12.60 -12.38
N ALA A 249 8.69 11.83 -13.00
CA ALA A 249 8.37 10.47 -13.46
C ALA A 249 7.94 9.56 -12.30
N LEU A 250 8.66 9.62 -11.17
CA LEU A 250 8.31 8.86 -9.97
C LEU A 250 6.92 9.24 -9.45
N ALA A 251 6.62 10.54 -9.32
CA ALA A 251 5.33 11.02 -8.86
C ALA A 251 4.18 10.51 -9.76
N THR A 252 4.35 10.58 -11.09
CA THR A 252 3.35 10.06 -12.04
C THR A 252 3.14 8.55 -11.89
N VAL A 253 4.21 7.77 -11.75
CA VAL A 253 4.13 6.32 -11.56
C VAL A 253 3.43 5.98 -10.24
N THR A 254 3.79 6.65 -9.14
CA THR A 254 3.14 6.47 -7.85
C THR A 254 1.66 6.85 -7.92
N ALA A 255 1.31 7.94 -8.62
CA ALA A 255 -0.08 8.36 -8.81
C ALA A 255 -0.89 7.33 -9.61
N ILE A 256 -0.31 6.73 -10.67
CA ILE A 256 -0.96 5.66 -11.44
C ILE A 256 -1.23 4.44 -10.55
N ILE A 257 -0.22 4.00 -9.77
CA ILE A 257 -0.35 2.84 -8.91
C ILE A 257 -1.41 3.09 -7.82
N ASP A 258 -1.30 4.20 -7.09
CA ASP A 258 -2.21 4.49 -6.00
C ASP A 258 -3.62 4.78 -6.50
N GLY A 259 -3.77 5.52 -7.61
CA GLY A 259 -5.03 5.77 -8.29
C GLY A 259 -5.71 4.49 -8.75
N THR A 260 -4.96 3.56 -9.37
CA THR A 260 -5.48 2.24 -9.77
C THR A 260 -5.92 1.43 -8.54
N GLY A 261 -5.14 1.49 -7.46
CA GLY A 261 -5.52 0.93 -6.17
C GLY A 261 -6.84 1.49 -5.63
N SER A 262 -7.06 2.81 -5.72
CA SER A 262 -8.28 3.48 -5.27
C SER A 262 -9.51 3.06 -6.08
N ILE A 263 -9.35 2.77 -7.38
CA ILE A 263 -10.43 2.16 -8.18
C ILE A 263 -10.81 0.78 -7.61
N GLY A 264 -9.82 -0.05 -7.23
CA GLY A 264 -10.07 -1.35 -6.59
C GLY A 264 -10.82 -1.21 -5.26
N ALA A 265 -10.41 -0.25 -4.43
CA ALA A 265 -11.05 0.10 -3.16
C ALA A 265 -12.52 0.55 -3.31
N ALA A 266 -12.88 1.18 -4.44
CA ALA A 266 -14.26 1.56 -4.73
C ALA A 266 -15.06 0.38 -5.33
N LEU A 267 -14.47 -0.38 -6.25
CA LEU A 267 -15.15 -1.46 -6.95
C LEU A 267 -15.45 -2.68 -6.06
N GLY A 268 -14.56 -3.04 -5.13
CA GLY A 268 -14.78 -4.19 -4.25
C GLY A 268 -16.06 -4.09 -3.41
N PRO A 269 -16.22 -3.03 -2.62
CA PRO A 269 -17.44 -2.79 -1.86
C PRO A 269 -18.67 -2.62 -2.75
N LEU A 270 -18.55 -1.98 -3.92
CA LEU A 270 -19.66 -1.84 -4.86
C LEU A 270 -20.15 -3.21 -5.37
N LEU A 271 -19.23 -4.05 -5.84
CA LEU A 271 -19.54 -5.40 -6.29
C LEU A 271 -20.15 -6.23 -5.17
N THR A 272 -19.63 -6.10 -3.95
CA THR A 272 -20.17 -6.77 -2.76
C THR A 272 -21.62 -6.40 -2.48
N GLY A 273 -22.00 -5.14 -2.71
CA GLY A 273 -23.40 -4.71 -2.61
C GLY A 273 -24.33 -5.52 -3.52
N PHE A 274 -23.93 -5.73 -4.78
CA PHE A 274 -24.72 -6.55 -5.70
C PHE A 274 -24.63 -8.05 -5.40
N LEU A 275 -23.44 -8.56 -5.05
CA LEU A 275 -23.20 -9.99 -4.84
C LEU A 275 -23.79 -10.49 -3.53
N SER A 276 -23.85 -9.67 -2.49
CA SER A 276 -24.42 -10.04 -1.18
C SER A 276 -25.89 -10.49 -1.30
N THR A 277 -26.63 -9.97 -2.27
CA THR A 277 -28.01 -10.40 -2.58
C THR A 277 -28.11 -11.87 -3.02
N LYS A 278 -27.05 -12.43 -3.62
CA LYS A 278 -26.96 -13.84 -4.03
C LYS A 278 -26.41 -14.75 -2.92
N GLY A 279 -25.95 -14.15 -1.83
CA GLY A 279 -25.38 -14.84 -0.67
C GLY A 279 -23.89 -14.58 -0.48
N TRP A 280 -23.47 -14.64 0.78
CA TRP A 280 -22.10 -14.35 1.20
C TRP A 280 -21.04 -15.30 0.63
N ASN A 281 -21.42 -16.51 0.25
CA ASN A 281 -20.49 -17.43 -0.44
C ASN A 281 -19.96 -16.81 -1.75
N THR A 282 -20.81 -16.14 -2.53
CA THR A 282 -20.40 -15.50 -3.79
C THR A 282 -19.44 -14.34 -3.54
N VAL A 283 -19.66 -13.57 -2.47
CA VAL A 283 -18.76 -12.49 -2.05
C VAL A 283 -17.39 -13.05 -1.67
N PHE A 284 -17.33 -14.08 -0.82
CA PHE A 284 -16.07 -14.71 -0.43
C PHE A 284 -15.32 -15.32 -1.63
N VAL A 285 -16.04 -15.94 -2.59
CA VAL A 285 -15.43 -16.44 -3.83
C VAL A 285 -14.83 -15.30 -4.67
N MET A 286 -15.53 -14.17 -4.81
CA MET A 286 -15.00 -12.98 -5.48
C MET A 286 -13.70 -12.50 -4.80
N LEU A 287 -13.68 -12.46 -3.47
CA LEU A 287 -12.51 -12.00 -2.70
C LEU A 287 -11.33 -12.97 -2.83
N MET A 288 -11.59 -14.28 -2.76
CA MET A 288 -10.56 -15.31 -2.99
C MET A 288 -10.02 -15.25 -4.43
N LEU A 289 -10.88 -15.02 -5.43
CA LEU A 289 -10.46 -14.85 -6.81
C LEU A 289 -9.61 -13.58 -6.99
N GLY A 290 -10.01 -12.46 -6.38
CA GLY A 290 -9.22 -11.23 -6.36
C GLY A 290 -7.85 -11.44 -5.73
N ALA A 291 -7.79 -12.10 -4.58
CA ALA A 291 -6.53 -12.44 -3.92
C ALA A 291 -5.64 -13.38 -4.75
N LEU A 292 -6.25 -14.35 -5.45
CA LEU A 292 -5.55 -15.25 -6.37
C LEU A 292 -4.93 -14.47 -7.54
N ILE A 293 -5.70 -13.59 -8.19
CA ILE A 293 -5.20 -12.77 -9.30
C ILE A 293 -4.05 -11.85 -8.81
N ALA A 294 -4.20 -11.21 -7.65
CA ALA A 294 -3.14 -10.42 -7.05
C ALA A 294 -1.86 -11.25 -6.79
N GLY A 295 -2.01 -12.44 -6.22
CA GLY A 295 -0.89 -13.36 -5.96
C GLY A 295 -0.18 -13.83 -7.24
N LEU A 296 -0.95 -14.12 -8.31
CA LEU A 296 -0.40 -14.50 -9.61
C LEU A 296 0.39 -13.35 -10.26
N LEU A 297 -0.14 -12.12 -10.19
CA LEU A 297 0.57 -10.93 -10.67
C LEU A 297 1.87 -10.68 -9.88
N LEU A 298 1.85 -10.88 -8.56
CA LEU A 298 3.04 -10.81 -7.73
C LEU A 298 4.04 -11.92 -8.04
N SER A 299 3.58 -13.11 -8.44
CA SER A 299 4.47 -14.24 -8.76
C SER A 299 5.39 -13.94 -9.94
N CYS A 300 4.90 -13.19 -10.94
CA CYS A 300 5.77 -12.69 -12.02
C CYS A 300 6.90 -11.80 -11.47
N GLN A 301 6.59 -10.97 -10.49
CA GLN A 301 7.58 -10.12 -9.83
C GLN A 301 8.52 -10.91 -8.93
N VAL A 302 8.03 -11.96 -8.28
CA VAL A 302 8.85 -12.90 -7.50
C VAL A 302 9.92 -13.55 -8.37
N VAL A 303 9.56 -14.00 -9.58
CA VAL A 303 10.53 -14.57 -10.53
C VAL A 303 11.62 -13.57 -10.88
N ALA A 304 11.27 -12.31 -11.13
CA ALA A 304 12.24 -11.25 -11.40
C ALA A 304 13.17 -10.99 -10.20
N GLU A 305 12.61 -10.96 -8.98
CA GLU A 305 13.37 -10.76 -7.73
C GLU A 305 14.34 -11.92 -7.43
N ILE A 306 13.92 -13.16 -7.68
CA ILE A 306 14.75 -14.36 -7.54
C ILE A 306 15.89 -14.33 -8.55
N ASN A 307 15.62 -13.98 -9.81
CA ASN A 307 16.64 -13.88 -10.85
C ASN A 307 17.70 -12.83 -10.52
N ASP A 308 17.29 -11.65 -10.03
CA ASP A 308 18.22 -10.59 -9.61
C ASP A 308 19.11 -11.06 -8.44
N LYS A 309 18.53 -11.66 -7.40
CA LYS A 309 19.29 -12.22 -6.27
C LYS A 309 20.27 -13.32 -6.70
N THR A 310 19.83 -14.23 -7.57
CA THR A 310 20.67 -15.33 -8.07
C THR A 310 21.83 -14.80 -8.89
N SER A 311 21.60 -13.80 -9.75
CA SER A 311 22.66 -13.16 -10.55
C SER A 311 23.72 -12.46 -9.68
N LYS A 312 23.30 -11.79 -8.60
CA LYS A 312 24.19 -11.14 -7.63
C LYS A 312 25.03 -12.17 -6.87
N LEU A 313 24.41 -13.28 -6.47
CA LEU A 313 25.12 -14.38 -5.81
C LEU A 313 26.18 -14.99 -6.73
N MET A 314 25.83 -15.28 -7.99
CA MET A 314 26.77 -15.82 -8.98
C MET A 314 27.96 -14.88 -9.22
N ARG A 315 27.72 -13.57 -9.34
CA ARG A 315 28.80 -12.56 -9.49
C ARG A 315 29.72 -12.48 -8.27
N SER A 316 29.16 -12.63 -7.06
CA SER A 316 29.95 -12.67 -5.83
C SER A 316 30.87 -13.89 -5.80
N THR A 317 30.35 -15.07 -6.17
CA THR A 317 31.13 -16.30 -6.22
C THR A 317 32.24 -16.25 -7.28
N SER A 318 31.96 -15.68 -8.47
CA SER A 318 32.99 -15.50 -9.51
C SER A 318 34.05 -14.45 -9.14
N GLY A 319 33.68 -13.40 -8.41
CA GLY A 319 34.61 -12.36 -7.97
C GLY A 319 35.57 -12.81 -6.86
N LEU A 320 35.13 -13.78 -6.03
CA LEU A 320 36.01 -14.48 -5.09
C LEU A 320 37.00 -15.41 -5.82
N GLN A 321 36.55 -16.13 -6.86
CA GLN A 321 37.44 -16.98 -7.66
C GLN A 321 38.47 -16.19 -8.48
N SER A 322 38.15 -14.97 -8.94
CA SER A 322 39.13 -14.13 -9.67
C SER A 322 40.14 -13.42 -8.76
N SER A 323 39.91 -13.36 -7.44
CA SER A 323 40.90 -12.84 -6.48
C SER A 323 41.86 -13.92 -5.97
N GLU A 324 41.52 -15.21 -6.12
CA GLU A 324 42.40 -16.33 -5.76
C GLU A 324 43.32 -16.79 -6.90
N VAL A 325 43.16 -16.26 -8.13
CA VAL A 325 43.98 -16.66 -9.27
C VAL A 325 44.69 -15.46 -9.90
N SER A 326 45.95 -15.29 -9.47
CA SER A 326 47.14 -14.80 -10.21
C SER A 326 47.85 -13.57 -9.57
N PRO A 327 49.20 -13.54 -9.46
CA PRO A 327 50.17 -14.36 -10.21
C PRO A 327 51.25 -15.05 -9.35
N SER A 328 51.37 -16.37 -9.50
CA SER A 328 52.64 -17.07 -9.33
C SER A 328 53.28 -17.33 -10.70
N GLN A 329 54.32 -16.52 -10.99
CA GLN A 329 55.50 -16.83 -11.82
C GLN A 329 55.36 -16.86 -13.37
N PRO A 330 56.44 -16.56 -14.15
CA PRO A 330 57.80 -17.09 -13.98
C PRO A 330 58.96 -16.09 -14.06
N LEU A 331 59.95 -16.30 -13.18
CA LEU A 331 61.31 -15.79 -13.32
C LEU A 331 62.13 -16.80 -14.12
N LEU A 332 62.49 -16.47 -15.36
CA LEU A 332 63.64 -17.06 -16.04
C LEU A 332 64.33 -16.01 -16.93
N SER A 333 65.67 -16.08 -16.90
CA SER A 333 66.70 -15.45 -17.76
C SER A 333 67.32 -14.13 -17.28
N GLU A 334 68.29 -14.24 -16.35
CA GLU A 334 69.51 -13.45 -16.49
C GLU A 334 70.57 -14.32 -17.16
N GLN A 335 71.02 -13.83 -18.31
CA GLN A 335 72.19 -14.29 -19.05
C GLN A 335 73.29 -13.23 -18.81
N ARG A 336 74.25 -13.54 -17.94
CA ARG A 336 75.65 -13.11 -18.08
C ARG A 336 76.58 -14.03 -17.31
#